data_AF-A0A839CKG2-F1
#
_entry.id   AF-A0A839CKG2-F1
#
_cell.length_a   1.000
_cell.length_b   1.000
_cell.length_c   1.000
_cell.angle_alpha   90.00
_cell.angle_beta   90.00
_cell.angle_gamma   90.00
#
_symmetry.space_group_name_H-M   'P 1'
#
loop_
_entity.id
_entity.type
_entity.pdbx_description
1 polymer ?
#
loop_
_entity_poly.entity_id
_entity_poly.type
_entity_poly.pdbx_seq_one_letter_code
_entity_poly.pdbx_strand_id
1 'polypeptide(L)'
;MAFIFILIYAIPSLVFVYFHQDSLASGMIIACFVVLIYSFNTIYFLTFRAIYFAIVLLLLFVLFIQSYYLLVTESISKPFFSVPALFIIFISSLLLSFKLRRMPFEVVINSLRNATYFFFICGWVAIVFKLKIGPYSLFDKPVIPFSEESHYALCIGFLGCTSGYFSNAKHKKFIFINLIGQSVLFPSLTLFIFSVLSIVIFWLTKNIAKLVFFSALMLACFIMSVNLFSDSIAFQYFSSRLNFSADSSNMTTLVFLQGIDDAYRSLMNTSGLGLGFQMAGTDQPGIYGYTIAHISGSFLNRTDGGFIASKLISEFGIIGLLAVIWFCFKLIYGIRILGKNASAENGSQDALFLPYVLLIVFSVEFLLRGYGYFSPGVLVFITLYHLSKNIRGNR
;
A
#
# COMPACT_ATOMS: atom_id res chain seq x y z
N MET A 1 20.80 -3.65 6.50
CA MET A 1 19.34 -3.96 6.57
C MET A 1 18.47 -2.85 5.99
N ALA A 2 18.59 -1.58 6.41
CA ALA A 2 17.85 -0.46 5.80
C ALA A 2 17.90 -0.45 4.26
N PHE A 3 19.08 -0.75 3.69
CA PHE A 3 19.29 -0.89 2.26
C PHE A 3 18.34 -1.90 1.57
N ILE A 4 17.99 -3.01 2.23
CA ILE A 4 17.03 -3.98 1.66
C ILE A 4 15.64 -3.39 1.54
N PHE A 5 15.18 -2.63 2.55
CA PHE A 5 13.89 -1.94 2.46
C PHE A 5 13.91 -0.86 1.37
N ILE A 6 15.02 -0.13 1.22
CA ILE A 6 15.19 0.83 0.13
C ILE A 6 15.08 0.12 -1.23
N LEU A 7 15.79 -0.99 -1.42
CA LEU A 7 15.74 -1.76 -2.66
C LEU A 7 14.36 -2.34 -2.96
N ILE A 8 13.63 -2.84 -1.96
CA ILE A 8 12.26 -3.36 -2.13
C ILE A 8 11.32 -2.31 -2.73
N TYR A 9 11.43 -1.06 -2.30
CA TYR A 9 10.59 0.03 -2.82
C TYR A 9 11.17 0.70 -4.08
N ALA A 10 12.49 0.75 -4.25
CA ALA A 10 13.14 1.45 -5.35
C ALA A 10 13.21 0.63 -6.64
N ILE A 11 13.60 -0.66 -6.57
CA ILE A 11 13.80 -1.51 -7.75
C ILE A 11 12.54 -1.58 -8.63
N PRO A 12 11.32 -1.80 -8.10
CA PRO A 12 10.14 -1.96 -8.93
C PRO A 12 9.85 -0.74 -9.79
N SER A 13 9.94 0.46 -9.19
CA SER A 13 9.73 1.71 -9.91
C SER A 13 10.87 2.06 -10.85
N LEU A 14 12.12 1.75 -10.51
CA LEU A 14 13.26 1.93 -11.42
C LEU A 14 13.11 1.05 -12.66
N VAL A 15 12.79 -0.23 -12.49
CA VAL A 15 12.63 -1.18 -13.61
C VAL A 15 11.46 -0.74 -14.50
N PHE A 16 10.35 -0.33 -13.90
CA PHE A 16 9.20 0.21 -14.62
C PHE A 16 9.58 1.37 -15.53
N VAL A 17 10.32 2.36 -15.02
CA VAL A 17 10.68 3.56 -15.77
C VAL A 17 11.80 3.32 -16.79
N TYR A 18 12.89 2.64 -16.43
CA TYR A 18 14.02 2.46 -17.33
C TYR A 18 13.72 1.48 -18.48
N PHE A 19 12.96 0.42 -18.22
CA PHE A 19 12.62 -0.61 -19.22
C PHE A 19 11.25 -0.40 -19.87
N HIS A 20 10.60 0.75 -19.65
CA HIS A 20 9.30 1.11 -20.24
C HIS A 20 8.28 -0.03 -20.12
N GLN A 21 8.19 -0.63 -18.93
CA GLN A 21 7.32 -1.79 -18.70
C GLN A 21 5.89 -1.32 -18.41
N ASP A 22 4.90 -2.11 -18.81
CA ASP A 22 3.48 -1.80 -18.56
C ASP A 22 3.06 -2.02 -17.09
N SER A 23 3.87 -2.74 -16.30
CA SER A 23 3.54 -3.12 -14.93
C SER A 23 4.75 -3.13 -13.99
N LEU A 24 4.50 -2.81 -12.72
CA LEU A 24 5.48 -2.93 -11.63
C LEU A 24 5.81 -4.39 -11.27
N ALA A 25 5.05 -5.37 -11.78
CA ALA A 25 5.20 -6.78 -11.42
C ALA A 25 6.59 -7.34 -11.78
N SER A 26 7.13 -7.00 -12.95
CA SER A 26 8.46 -7.46 -13.38
C SER A 26 9.57 -6.95 -12.44
N GLY A 27 9.52 -5.66 -12.10
CA GLY A 27 10.43 -5.07 -11.14
C GLY A 27 10.27 -5.62 -9.72
N MET A 28 9.05 -5.96 -9.30
CA MET A 28 8.80 -6.65 -8.03
C MET A 28 9.43 -8.04 -7.98
N ILE A 29 9.38 -8.82 -9.06
CA ILE A 29 10.02 -10.13 -9.13
C ILE A 29 11.54 -10.00 -8.93
N ILE A 30 12.17 -9.02 -9.58
CA ILE A 30 13.61 -8.73 -9.41
C ILE A 30 13.91 -8.34 -7.96
N ALA A 31 13.10 -7.47 -7.36
CA ALA A 31 13.24 -7.10 -5.94
C ALA A 31 13.12 -8.32 -5.03
N CYS A 32 12.20 -9.25 -5.33
CA CYS A 32 12.06 -10.50 -4.58
C CYS A 32 13.30 -11.39 -4.71
N PHE A 33 13.89 -11.51 -5.90
CA PHE A 33 15.15 -12.25 -6.07
C PHE A 33 16.28 -11.68 -5.23
N VAL A 34 16.42 -10.35 -5.16
CA VAL A 34 17.39 -9.70 -4.26
C VAL A 34 17.13 -10.06 -2.81
N VAL A 35 15.85 -10.04 -2.38
CA VAL A 35 15.45 -10.44 -1.02
C VAL A 35 15.76 -11.92 -0.76
N LEU A 36 15.53 -12.81 -1.73
CA LEU A 36 15.84 -14.23 -1.64
C LEU A 36 17.33 -14.47 -1.48
N ILE A 37 18.17 -13.84 -2.31
CA ILE A 37 19.63 -13.93 -2.21
C ILE A 37 20.09 -13.44 -0.84
N TYR A 38 19.61 -12.28 -0.40
CA TYR A 38 19.94 -11.75 0.91
C TYR A 38 19.49 -12.70 2.04
N SER A 39 18.35 -13.36 1.92
CA SER A 39 17.75 -14.17 2.98
C SER A 39 18.04 -15.67 2.85
N PHE A 40 18.90 -16.07 1.90
CA PHE A 40 19.13 -17.47 1.55
C PHE A 40 19.57 -18.33 2.74
N ASN A 41 20.45 -17.80 3.59
CA ASN A 41 20.97 -18.50 4.77
C ASN A 41 19.89 -18.87 5.81
N THR A 42 18.65 -18.37 5.66
CA THR A 42 17.55 -18.67 6.57
C THR A 42 16.67 -19.84 6.14
N ILE A 43 16.88 -20.39 4.93
CA ILE A 43 16.07 -21.49 4.39
C ILE A 43 16.10 -22.72 5.30
N TYR A 44 17.25 -23.04 5.89
CA TYR A 44 17.42 -24.20 6.79
C TYR A 44 16.58 -24.14 8.07
N PHE A 45 16.01 -22.99 8.38
CA PHE A 45 15.26 -22.75 9.61
C PHE A 45 13.76 -22.56 9.36
N LEU A 46 13.32 -22.79 8.13
CA LEU A 46 11.92 -22.81 7.78
C LEU A 46 11.24 -23.97 8.52
N THR A 47 10.48 -23.63 9.55
CA THR A 47 9.60 -24.58 10.23
C THR A 47 8.16 -24.19 9.94
N PHE A 48 7.41 -25.14 9.39
CA PHE A 48 5.99 -24.97 9.08
C PHE A 48 5.19 -26.06 9.77
N ARG A 49 3.98 -25.71 10.21
CA ARG A 49 2.98 -26.74 10.47
C ARG A 49 2.55 -27.29 9.11
N ALA A 50 2.72 -28.59 8.92
CA ALA A 50 2.46 -29.28 7.65
C ALA A 50 1.08 -28.92 7.07
N ILE A 51 0.06 -28.77 7.92
CA ILE A 51 -1.29 -28.42 7.50
C ILE A 51 -1.39 -27.05 6.81
N TYR A 52 -0.73 -26.01 7.34
CA TYR A 52 -0.79 -24.67 6.72
C TYR A 52 -0.01 -24.62 5.42
N PHE A 53 1.11 -25.34 5.35
CA PHE A 53 1.89 -25.47 4.13
C PHE A 53 1.09 -26.20 3.04
N ALA A 54 0.42 -27.31 3.40
CA ALA A 54 -0.45 -28.05 2.49
C ALA A 54 -1.62 -27.20 1.96
N ILE A 55 -2.26 -26.39 2.82
CA ILE A 55 -3.33 -25.48 2.40
C ILE A 55 -2.82 -24.43 1.40
N VAL A 56 -1.66 -23.82 1.65
CA VAL A 56 -1.07 -22.83 0.72
C VAL A 56 -0.73 -23.49 -0.62
N LEU A 57 -0.14 -24.68 -0.59
CA LEU A 57 0.21 -25.41 -1.81
C LEU A 57 -1.04 -25.83 -2.60
N LEU A 58 -2.09 -26.30 -1.92
CA LEU A 58 -3.37 -26.60 -2.53
C LEU A 58 -3.99 -25.36 -3.18
N LEU A 59 -3.98 -24.21 -2.51
CA LEU A 59 -4.50 -22.96 -3.06
C LEU A 59 -3.72 -22.52 -4.31
N LEU A 60 -2.38 -22.59 -4.28
CA LEU A 60 -1.54 -22.29 -5.44
C LEU A 60 -1.80 -23.26 -6.59
N PHE A 61 -2.03 -24.54 -6.28
CA PHE A 61 -2.34 -25.56 -7.28
C PHE A 61 -3.71 -25.30 -7.94
N VAL A 62 -4.74 -24.94 -7.16
CA VAL A 62 -6.05 -24.55 -7.69
C VAL A 62 -5.94 -23.31 -8.58
N LEU A 63 -5.20 -22.28 -8.15
CA LEU A 63 -4.95 -21.09 -8.96
C LEU A 63 -4.20 -21.41 -10.24
N PHE A 64 -3.24 -22.35 -10.19
CA PHE A 64 -2.49 -22.78 -11.36
C PHE A 64 -3.37 -23.53 -12.36
N ILE A 65 -4.23 -24.44 -11.90
CA ILE A 65 -5.21 -25.13 -12.75
C ILE A 65 -6.15 -24.12 -13.41
N GLN A 66 -6.71 -23.19 -12.64
CA GLN A 66 -7.57 -22.13 -13.17
C GLN A 66 -6.84 -21.30 -14.23
N SER A 67 -5.59 -20.91 -13.93
CA SER A 67 -4.78 -20.09 -14.84
C SER A 67 -4.43 -20.84 -16.13
N TYR A 68 -4.16 -22.14 -16.03
CA TYR A 68 -3.91 -23.00 -17.18
C TYR A 68 -5.17 -23.19 -18.03
N TYR A 69 -6.32 -23.39 -17.40
CA TYR A 69 -7.61 -23.46 -18.11
C TYR A 69 -7.85 -22.19 -18.93
N LEU A 70 -7.69 -21.00 -18.33
CA LEU A 70 -7.85 -19.72 -19.01
C LEU A 70 -6.83 -19.50 -20.15
N LEU A 71 -5.61 -19.99 -19.99
CA LEU A 71 -4.61 -19.94 -21.05
C LEU A 71 -5.04 -20.77 -22.27
N VAL A 72 -5.62 -21.96 -22.04
CA VAL A 72 -6.02 -22.88 -23.11
C VAL A 72 -7.34 -22.46 -23.77
N THR A 73 -8.33 -22.02 -22.99
CA THR A 73 -9.67 -21.73 -23.52
C THR A 73 -9.82 -20.30 -24.04
N GLU A 74 -9.29 -19.32 -23.30
CA GLU A 74 -9.48 -17.89 -23.57
C GLU A 74 -8.22 -17.22 -24.13
N SER A 75 -7.10 -17.95 -24.27
CA SER A 75 -5.79 -17.43 -24.68
C SER A 75 -5.22 -16.31 -23.78
N ILE A 76 -5.69 -16.23 -22.52
CA ILE A 76 -5.26 -15.18 -21.59
C ILE A 76 -4.06 -15.66 -20.77
N SER A 77 -2.91 -15.03 -20.98
CA SER A 77 -1.64 -15.44 -20.38
C SER A 77 -1.34 -14.82 -19.00
N LYS A 78 -1.99 -13.71 -18.66
CA LYS A 78 -1.69 -12.92 -17.44
C LYS A 78 -1.80 -13.72 -16.13
N PRO A 79 -2.86 -14.53 -15.88
CA PRO A 79 -2.98 -15.34 -14.66
C PRO A 79 -1.86 -16.37 -14.54
N PHE A 80 -1.49 -17.00 -15.66
CA PHE A 80 -0.49 -18.06 -15.70
C PHE A 80 0.88 -17.59 -15.21
N PHE A 81 1.33 -16.41 -15.66
CA PHE A 81 2.60 -15.83 -15.17
C PHE A 81 2.49 -15.22 -13.77
N SER A 82 1.29 -14.86 -13.34
CA SER A 82 1.05 -14.23 -12.05
C SER A 82 1.11 -15.21 -10.87
N VAL A 83 0.75 -16.49 -11.06
CA VAL A 83 0.80 -17.50 -9.99
C VAL A 83 2.23 -17.76 -9.50
N PRO A 84 3.23 -18.02 -10.38
CA PRO A 84 4.64 -18.12 -9.94
C PRO A 84 5.16 -16.85 -9.29
N ALA A 85 4.78 -15.67 -9.80
CA ALA A 85 5.18 -14.40 -9.22
C ALA A 85 4.64 -14.22 -7.79
N LEU A 86 3.38 -14.62 -7.54
CA LEU A 86 2.77 -14.59 -6.21
C LEU A 86 3.49 -15.54 -5.25
N PHE A 87 3.86 -16.73 -5.72
CA PHE A 87 4.66 -17.69 -4.95
C PHE A 87 6.03 -17.12 -4.56
N ILE A 88 6.72 -16.45 -5.48
CA ILE A 88 8.01 -15.80 -5.23
C ILE A 88 7.88 -14.68 -4.19
N ILE A 89 6.83 -13.85 -4.27
CA ILE A 89 6.55 -12.82 -3.24
C ILE A 89 6.32 -13.48 -1.88
N PHE A 90 5.51 -14.53 -1.83
CA PHE A 90 5.21 -15.21 -0.58
C PHE A 90 6.47 -15.81 0.06
N ILE A 91 7.27 -16.57 -0.68
CA ILE A 91 8.52 -17.14 -0.16
C ILE A 91 9.51 -16.06 0.25
N SER A 92 9.72 -15.04 -0.57
CA SER A 92 10.67 -13.97 -0.25
C SER A 92 10.27 -13.21 1.02
N SER A 93 8.98 -12.92 1.20
CA SER A 93 8.46 -12.29 2.41
C SER A 93 8.63 -13.16 3.66
N LEU A 94 8.39 -14.47 3.55
CA LEU A 94 8.58 -15.42 4.65
C LEU A 94 10.05 -15.51 5.06
N LEU A 95 10.97 -15.72 4.10
CA LEU A 95 12.40 -15.82 4.38
C LEU A 95 12.94 -14.53 4.99
N LEU A 96 12.53 -13.37 4.47
CA LEU A 96 12.88 -12.08 5.07
C LEU A 96 12.37 -11.98 6.51
N SER A 97 11.15 -12.44 6.77
CA SER A 97 10.56 -12.45 8.12
C SER A 97 11.37 -13.30 9.11
N PHE A 98 11.80 -14.50 8.69
CA PHE A 98 12.67 -15.37 9.51
C PHE A 98 14.04 -14.74 9.76
N LYS A 99 14.62 -14.06 8.76
CA LYS A 99 15.87 -13.32 8.94
C LYS A 99 15.71 -12.17 9.93
N LEU A 100 14.63 -11.41 9.83
CA LEU A 100 14.33 -10.30 10.74
C LEU A 100 14.07 -10.76 12.17
N ARG A 101 13.49 -11.95 12.37
CA ARG A 101 13.25 -12.53 13.70
C ARG A 101 14.53 -12.73 14.51
N ARG A 102 15.66 -12.95 13.85
CA ARG A 102 16.96 -13.15 14.49
C ARG A 102 17.65 -11.85 14.90
N MET A 103 17.07 -10.71 14.49
CA MET A 103 17.61 -9.40 14.81
C MET A 103 16.85 -8.81 16.01
N PRO A 104 17.51 -7.99 16.83
CA PRO A 104 16.80 -7.23 17.85
C PRO A 104 15.74 -6.35 17.20
N PHE A 105 14.57 -6.25 17.82
CA PHE A 105 13.43 -5.49 17.30
C PHE A 105 13.82 -4.03 17.00
N GLU A 106 14.65 -3.43 17.85
CA GLU A 106 15.20 -2.08 17.66
C GLU A 106 15.97 -1.92 16.35
N VAL A 107 16.74 -2.92 15.93
CA VAL A 107 17.49 -2.88 14.67
C VAL A 107 16.55 -2.90 13.47
N VAL A 108 15.43 -3.62 13.56
CA VAL A 108 14.40 -3.65 12.51
C VAL A 108 13.72 -2.28 12.39
N ILE A 109 13.28 -1.70 13.50
CA ILE A 109 12.64 -0.37 13.53
C ILE A 109 13.62 0.72 13.08
N ASN A 110 14.87 0.69 13.53
CA ASN A 110 15.91 1.61 13.09
C ASN A 110 16.18 1.48 11.58
N SER A 111 16.12 0.26 11.03
CA SER A 111 16.27 0.02 9.60
C SER A 111 15.11 0.60 8.79
N LEU A 112 13.86 0.43 9.25
CA LEU A 112 12.68 1.05 8.65
C LEU A 112 12.79 2.57 8.70
N ARG A 113 13.21 3.12 9.84
CA ARG A 113 13.41 4.57 10.02
C ARG A 113 14.46 5.14 9.05
N ASN A 114 15.59 4.47 8.91
CA ASN A 114 16.64 4.91 7.99
C ASN A 114 16.16 4.87 6.54
N ALA A 115 15.34 3.88 6.16
CA ALA A 115 14.69 3.85 4.86
C ALA A 115 13.69 5.01 4.69
N THR A 116 12.89 5.33 5.71
CA THR A 116 12.00 6.50 5.69
C THR A 116 12.78 7.80 5.46
N TYR A 117 13.91 7.99 6.15
CA TYR A 117 14.74 9.19 5.99
C TYR A 117 15.33 9.32 4.60
N PHE A 118 15.81 8.20 4.03
CA PHE A 118 16.27 8.17 2.65
C PHE A 118 15.17 8.65 1.68
N PHE A 119 13.94 8.11 1.80
CA PHE A 119 12.86 8.54 0.92
C PHE A 119 12.39 9.97 1.19
N PHE A 120 12.41 10.46 2.44
CA PHE A 120 12.12 11.89 2.70
C PHE A 120 13.10 12.80 1.96
N ILE A 121 14.39 12.45 1.93
CA ILE A 121 15.39 13.17 1.16
C ILE A 121 15.03 13.14 -0.33
N CYS A 122 14.65 11.99 -0.88
CA CYS A 122 14.19 11.87 -2.26
C CYS A 122 13.02 12.82 -2.58
N GLY A 123 12.00 12.91 -1.70
CA GLY A 123 10.89 13.83 -1.92
C GLY A 123 11.26 15.30 -1.83
N TRP A 124 12.10 15.69 -0.87
CA TRP A 124 12.58 17.07 -0.79
C TRP A 124 13.44 17.45 -2.01
N VAL A 125 14.28 16.53 -2.48
CA VAL A 125 15.04 16.71 -3.71
C VAL A 125 14.11 16.90 -4.90
N ALA A 126 13.03 16.10 -5.01
CA ALA A 126 12.04 16.26 -6.06
C ALA A 126 11.31 17.61 -6.00
N ILE A 127 10.97 18.09 -4.80
CA ILE A 127 10.30 19.39 -4.60
C ILE A 127 11.22 20.56 -4.99
N VAL A 128 12.47 20.55 -4.50
CA VAL A 128 13.42 21.67 -4.66
C VAL A 128 13.99 21.71 -6.07
N PHE A 129 14.46 20.58 -6.58
CA PHE A 129 15.22 20.54 -7.83
C PHE A 129 14.38 20.17 -9.05
N LYS A 130 13.13 19.67 -8.86
CA LYS A 130 12.23 19.22 -9.94
C LYS A 130 12.95 18.39 -11.00
N LEU A 131 13.76 17.42 -10.53
CA LEU A 131 14.65 16.62 -11.37
C LEU A 131 13.85 15.79 -12.39
N LYS A 132 13.93 16.18 -13.66
CA LYS A 132 13.46 15.39 -14.81
C LYS A 132 14.68 14.79 -15.53
N ILE A 133 15.22 13.71 -14.97
CA ILE A 133 16.44 13.08 -15.49
C ILE A 133 16.09 11.84 -16.32
N GLY A 134 16.58 11.79 -17.56
CA GLY A 134 16.48 10.62 -18.44
C GLY A 134 15.02 10.20 -18.70
N PRO A 135 14.67 8.90 -18.63
CA PRO A 135 13.31 8.41 -18.92
C PRO A 135 12.25 8.95 -17.96
N TYR A 136 12.63 9.53 -16.82
CA TYR A 136 11.70 10.20 -15.91
C TYR A 136 11.15 11.52 -16.49
N SER A 137 11.74 12.10 -17.54
CA SER A 137 11.22 13.32 -18.18
C SER A 137 9.87 13.12 -18.87
N LEU A 138 9.51 11.87 -19.20
CA LEU A 138 8.25 11.50 -19.83
C LEU A 138 7.06 11.56 -18.86
N PHE A 139 7.33 11.58 -17.55
CA PHE A 139 6.29 11.66 -16.53
C PHE A 139 6.09 13.12 -16.09
N ASP A 140 4.84 13.50 -15.83
CA ASP A 140 4.50 14.87 -15.47
C ASP A 140 5.17 15.30 -14.15
N LYS A 141 5.12 14.41 -13.14
CA LYS A 141 5.57 14.67 -11.76
C LYS A 141 6.28 13.47 -11.11
N PRO A 142 7.48 13.09 -11.61
CA PRO A 142 8.25 11.99 -11.05
C PRO A 142 8.86 12.33 -9.68
N VAL A 143 8.97 11.34 -8.81
CA VAL A 143 9.72 11.43 -7.54
C VAL A 143 10.70 10.27 -7.49
N ILE A 144 11.90 10.45 -8.04
CA ILE A 144 12.90 9.37 -8.14
C ILE A 144 13.08 8.66 -6.78
N PRO A 145 12.93 7.33 -6.70
CA PRO A 145 12.83 6.35 -7.80
C PRO A 145 11.42 6.11 -8.37
N PHE A 146 10.38 6.70 -7.80
CA PHE A 146 8.98 6.51 -8.16
C PHE A 146 8.59 7.28 -9.43
N SER A 147 7.81 6.60 -10.28
CA SER A 147 7.17 7.20 -11.46
C SER A 147 6.03 8.16 -11.11
N GLU A 148 5.33 7.90 -10.00
CA GLU A 148 4.16 8.67 -9.56
C GLU A 148 4.25 9.17 -8.11
N GLU A 149 3.59 10.29 -7.86
CA GLU A 149 3.46 10.92 -6.53
C GLU A 149 2.78 10.02 -5.51
N SER A 150 1.74 9.31 -5.94
CA SER A 150 1.01 8.31 -5.17
C SER A 150 1.88 7.15 -4.76
N HIS A 151 2.79 6.74 -5.64
CA HIS A 151 3.66 5.61 -5.38
C HIS A 151 4.65 5.96 -4.26
N TYR A 152 5.24 7.14 -4.37
CA TYR A 152 6.03 7.74 -3.31
C TYR A 152 5.25 7.86 -1.98
N ALA A 153 4.01 8.34 -2.02
CA ALA A 153 3.17 8.52 -0.85
C ALA A 153 2.85 7.20 -0.13
N LEU A 154 2.56 6.12 -0.87
CA LEU A 154 2.34 4.80 -0.30
C LEU A 154 3.60 4.25 0.39
N CYS A 155 4.79 4.47 -0.19
CA CYS A 155 6.06 4.07 0.41
C CYS A 155 6.32 4.79 1.74
N ILE A 156 6.33 6.13 1.71
CA ILE A 156 6.66 6.93 2.88
C ILE A 156 5.58 6.89 3.95
N GLY A 157 4.32 6.89 3.55
CA GLY A 157 3.21 6.71 4.46
C GLY A 157 3.34 5.39 5.22
N PHE A 158 3.65 4.31 4.50
CA PHE A 158 3.82 3.00 5.11
C PHE A 158 5.00 2.93 6.08
N LEU A 159 6.20 3.28 5.61
CA LEU A 159 7.42 3.21 6.41
C LEU A 159 7.42 4.24 7.54
N GLY A 160 6.98 5.46 7.27
CA GLY A 160 6.95 6.58 8.21
C GLY A 160 6.00 6.36 9.38
N CYS A 161 4.75 5.95 9.11
CA CYS A 161 3.79 5.66 10.18
C CYS A 161 4.22 4.44 11.00
N THR A 162 4.74 3.39 10.36
CA THR A 162 5.20 2.18 11.07
C THR A 162 6.40 2.48 11.97
N SER A 163 7.45 3.10 11.43
CA SER A 163 8.66 3.44 12.19
C SER A 163 8.42 4.54 13.24
N GLY A 164 7.52 5.49 12.95
CA GLY A 164 7.20 6.59 13.84
C GLY A 164 6.51 6.13 15.13
N TYR A 165 5.63 5.12 15.08
CA TYR A 165 4.92 4.63 16.27
C TYR A 165 5.89 4.17 17.37
N PHE A 166 6.92 3.41 16.98
CA PHE A 166 7.95 2.86 17.85
C PHE A 166 9.11 3.82 18.13
N SER A 167 9.05 5.06 17.67
CA SER A 167 10.11 6.05 17.85
C SER A 167 9.82 7.03 18.99
N ASN A 168 10.85 7.76 19.41
CA ASN A 168 10.76 8.81 20.43
C ASN A 168 9.88 9.98 19.98
N ALA A 169 9.37 10.78 20.93
CA ALA A 169 8.49 11.92 20.63
C ALA A 169 9.09 12.94 19.64
N LYS A 170 10.41 13.20 19.71
CA LYS A 170 11.13 14.06 18.75
C LYS A 170 11.03 13.52 17.32
N HIS A 171 11.20 12.21 17.17
CA HIS A 171 11.15 11.53 15.89
C HIS A 171 9.73 11.47 15.31
N LYS A 172 8.72 11.24 16.17
CA LYS A 172 7.29 11.32 15.78
C LYS A 172 6.93 12.68 15.19
N LYS A 173 7.35 13.75 15.87
CA LYS A 173 7.16 15.13 15.38
C LYS A 173 7.89 15.35 14.05
N PHE A 174 9.13 14.90 13.93
CA PHE A 174 9.90 15.02 12.68
C PHE A 174 9.21 14.33 11.50
N ILE A 175 8.75 13.07 11.67
CA ILE A 175 8.04 12.33 10.63
C ILE A 175 6.73 13.05 10.26
N PHE A 176 5.93 13.48 11.24
CA PHE A 176 4.68 14.18 11.00
C PHE A 176 4.87 15.48 10.21
N ILE A 177 5.84 16.31 10.60
CA ILE A 177 6.16 17.58 9.93
C ILE A 177 6.58 17.33 8.48
N ASN A 178 7.37 16.29 8.22
CA ASN A 178 7.76 15.94 6.85
C ASN A 178 6.57 15.43 6.03
N LEU A 179 5.71 14.57 6.59
CA LEU A 179 4.51 14.08 5.90
C LEU A 179 3.57 15.24 5.51
N ILE A 180 3.26 16.12 6.46
CA ILE A 180 2.35 17.24 6.19
C ILE A 180 2.99 18.28 5.26
N GLY A 181 4.26 18.64 5.49
CA GLY A 181 4.99 19.61 4.69
C GLY A 181 5.09 19.17 3.23
N GLN A 182 5.45 17.91 3.01
CA GLN A 182 5.47 17.36 1.67
C GLN A 182 4.06 17.22 1.09
N SER A 183 3.02 16.87 1.87
CA SER A 183 1.65 16.75 1.31
C SER A 183 1.07 18.08 0.78
N VAL A 184 1.51 19.21 1.35
CA VAL A 184 1.07 20.55 0.94
C VAL A 184 1.92 21.09 -0.21
N LEU A 185 3.24 20.95 -0.12
CA LEU A 185 4.17 21.41 -1.16
C LEU A 185 4.14 20.51 -2.41
N PHE A 186 3.80 19.24 -2.19
CA PHE A 186 3.63 18.21 -3.21
C PHE A 186 2.19 17.70 -3.12
N PRO A 187 1.26 18.27 -3.90
CA PRO A 187 -0.18 18.08 -3.71
C PRO A 187 -0.59 16.61 -3.94
N SER A 188 -0.60 15.84 -2.86
CA SER A 188 -0.88 14.40 -2.85
C SER A 188 -1.90 14.07 -1.76
N LEU A 189 -3.13 13.74 -2.17
CA LEU A 189 -4.20 13.37 -1.25
C LEU A 189 -3.83 12.13 -0.42
N THR A 190 -3.14 11.16 -1.01
CA THR A 190 -2.67 9.97 -0.30
C THR A 190 -1.68 10.32 0.81
N LEU A 191 -0.75 11.25 0.56
CA LEU A 191 0.21 11.69 1.56
C LEU A 191 -0.47 12.48 2.68
N PHE A 192 -1.48 13.29 2.33
CA PHE A 192 -2.32 13.99 3.30
C PHE A 192 -3.07 13.00 4.21
N ILE A 193 -3.68 11.95 3.65
CA ILE A 193 -4.34 10.89 4.43
C ILE A 193 -3.36 10.21 5.38
N PHE A 194 -2.13 9.91 4.95
CA PHE A 194 -1.10 9.38 5.85
C PHE A 194 -0.69 10.37 6.93
N SER A 195 -0.67 11.68 6.65
CA SER A 195 -0.41 12.69 7.67
C SER A 195 -1.49 12.68 8.75
N VAL A 196 -2.76 12.57 8.38
CA VAL A 196 -3.89 12.44 9.32
C VAL A 196 -3.80 11.12 10.11
N LEU A 197 -3.52 10.01 9.43
CA LEU A 197 -3.33 8.71 10.09
C LEU A 197 -2.14 8.71 11.06
N SER A 198 -1.07 9.44 10.74
CA SER A 198 0.06 9.54 11.67
C SER A 198 -0.35 10.26 12.97
N ILE A 199 -1.31 11.20 12.92
CA ILE A 199 -1.90 11.79 14.12
C ILE A 199 -2.64 10.72 14.93
N VAL A 200 -3.49 9.93 14.24
CA VAL A 200 -4.22 8.78 14.79
C VAL A 200 -3.29 7.82 15.53
N ILE A 201 -2.21 7.44 14.89
CA ILE A 201 -1.30 6.41 15.39
C ILE A 201 -0.39 6.94 16.51
N PHE A 202 0.14 8.16 16.37
CA PHE A 202 1.17 8.67 17.27
C PHE A 202 0.64 9.28 18.57
N TRP A 203 -0.51 9.97 18.50
CA TRP A 203 -1.03 10.78 19.62
C TRP A 203 -2.44 10.41 20.06
N LEU A 204 -3.27 9.95 19.13
CA LEU A 204 -4.71 9.74 19.29
C LEU A 204 -5.05 8.53 20.19
N THR A 205 -4.13 7.58 20.30
CA THR A 205 -4.30 6.41 21.16
C THR A 205 -4.22 6.77 22.65
N LYS A 206 -3.62 7.92 23.03
CA LYS A 206 -3.38 8.28 24.44
C LYS A 206 -4.45 9.17 25.09
N ASN A 207 -5.22 9.96 24.32
CA ASN A 207 -6.17 10.93 24.90
C ASN A 207 -7.19 11.45 23.87
N ILE A 208 -8.49 11.21 24.09
CA ILE A 208 -9.60 11.66 23.24
C ILE A 208 -9.68 13.19 23.15
N ALA A 209 -9.26 13.94 24.17
CA ALA A 209 -9.24 15.41 24.09
C ALA A 209 -8.23 15.92 23.04
N LYS A 210 -7.10 15.22 22.87
CA LYS A 210 -6.11 15.54 21.83
C LYS A 210 -6.60 15.15 20.44
N LEU A 211 -7.44 14.12 20.34
CA LEU A 211 -8.14 13.75 19.09
C LEU A 211 -8.99 14.90 18.60
N VAL A 212 -9.90 15.37 19.46
CA VAL A 212 -10.81 16.47 19.12
C VAL A 212 -10.03 17.74 18.81
N PHE A 213 -8.96 18.02 19.56
CA PHE A 213 -8.12 19.19 19.29
C PHE A 213 -7.39 19.11 17.94
N PHE A 214 -6.72 17.99 17.63
CA PHE A 214 -5.99 17.87 16.36
C PHE A 214 -6.91 17.67 15.15
N SER A 215 -8.08 17.04 15.32
CA SER A 215 -9.08 16.96 14.26
C SER A 215 -9.74 18.31 14.02
N ALA A 216 -10.04 19.07 15.07
CA ALA A 216 -10.50 20.45 14.95
C ALA A 216 -9.43 21.37 14.36
N LEU A 217 -8.14 21.17 14.71
CA LEU A 217 -7.03 21.91 14.12
C LEU A 217 -6.88 21.58 12.63
N MET A 218 -6.95 20.31 12.24
CA MET A 218 -6.92 19.89 10.84
C MET A 218 -8.11 20.45 10.05
N LEU A 219 -9.31 20.38 10.63
CA LEU A 219 -10.51 20.95 10.04
C LEU A 219 -10.42 22.48 9.95
N ALA A 220 -9.89 23.15 10.97
CA ALA A 220 -9.66 24.58 10.96
C ALA A 220 -8.58 24.98 9.94
N CYS A 221 -7.48 24.23 9.82
CA CYS A 221 -6.48 24.44 8.79
C CYS A 221 -7.04 24.20 7.39
N PHE A 222 -7.93 23.21 7.23
CA PHE A 222 -8.63 22.96 5.96
C PHE A 222 -9.62 24.08 5.63
N ILE A 223 -10.44 24.53 6.58
CA ILE A 223 -11.38 25.64 6.40
C ILE A 223 -10.61 26.96 6.18
N MET A 224 -9.52 27.20 6.91
CA MET A 224 -8.65 28.35 6.69
C MET A 224 -7.95 28.28 5.35
N SER A 225 -7.54 27.10 4.87
CA SER A 225 -6.95 26.97 3.54
C SER A 225 -7.99 27.18 2.43
N VAL A 226 -9.24 26.73 2.64
CA VAL A 226 -10.38 27.05 1.76
C VAL A 226 -10.60 28.57 1.67
N ASN A 227 -10.56 29.27 2.80
CA ASN A 227 -10.91 30.69 2.87
C ASN A 227 -9.75 31.64 2.50
N LEU A 228 -8.51 31.31 2.83
CA LEU A 228 -7.34 32.16 2.56
C LEU A 228 -6.70 31.88 1.20
N PHE A 229 -6.94 30.70 0.64
CA PHE A 229 -6.28 30.22 -0.57
C PHE A 229 -7.26 29.67 -1.60
N SER A 230 -8.50 30.19 -1.65
CA SER A 230 -9.54 29.81 -2.62
C SER A 230 -9.05 29.87 -4.07
N ASP A 231 -8.13 30.79 -4.37
CA ASP A 231 -7.53 30.97 -5.70
C ASP A 231 -6.20 30.20 -5.88
N SER A 232 -5.73 29.49 -4.86
CA SER A 232 -4.50 28.72 -4.96
C SER A 232 -4.70 27.43 -5.74
N ILE A 233 -3.68 27.08 -6.53
CA ILE A 233 -3.59 25.82 -7.29
C ILE A 233 -3.78 24.60 -6.36
N ALA A 234 -3.32 24.68 -5.11
CA ALA A 234 -3.45 23.59 -4.14
C ALA A 234 -4.90 23.38 -3.69
N PHE A 235 -5.66 24.46 -3.44
CA PHE A 235 -7.07 24.35 -3.06
C PHE A 235 -7.91 23.79 -4.21
N GLN A 236 -7.72 24.30 -5.43
CA GLN A 236 -8.39 23.76 -6.62
C GLN A 236 -8.07 22.27 -6.81
N TYR A 237 -6.82 21.86 -6.54
CA TYR A 237 -6.43 20.46 -6.58
C TYR A 237 -7.17 19.59 -5.56
N PHE A 238 -7.19 19.96 -4.27
CA PHE A 238 -7.87 19.15 -3.25
C PHE A 238 -9.40 19.18 -3.41
N SER A 239 -9.98 20.32 -3.77
CA SER A 239 -11.42 20.47 -4.04
C SER A 239 -11.86 19.60 -5.22
N SER A 240 -11.09 19.60 -6.33
CA SER A 240 -11.39 18.73 -7.47
C SER A 240 -11.27 17.24 -7.16
N ARG A 241 -10.43 16.84 -6.19
CA ARG A 241 -10.28 15.45 -5.74
C ARG A 241 -11.40 15.00 -4.81
N LEU A 242 -12.04 15.95 -4.10
CA LEU A 242 -13.19 15.71 -3.22
C LEU A 242 -14.55 15.82 -3.96
N ASN A 243 -14.53 16.18 -5.25
CA ASN A 243 -15.73 16.17 -6.07
C ASN A 243 -16.01 14.75 -6.59
N PHE A 244 -17.00 14.08 -6.00
CA PHE A 244 -17.43 12.72 -6.36
C PHE A 244 -18.54 12.71 -7.44
N SER A 245 -18.71 13.80 -8.19
CA SER A 245 -19.68 13.84 -9.29
C SER A 245 -19.23 12.95 -10.47
N ALA A 246 -20.20 12.39 -11.19
CA ALA A 246 -19.97 11.63 -12.42
C ALA A 246 -19.30 12.47 -13.53
N ASP A 247 -19.50 13.79 -13.49
CA ASP A 247 -18.90 14.76 -14.42
C ASP A 247 -17.49 15.24 -13.97
N SER A 248 -16.91 14.63 -12.95
CA SER A 248 -15.58 15.03 -12.48
C SER A 248 -14.52 14.69 -13.54
N SER A 249 -13.65 15.65 -13.87
CA SER A 249 -12.48 15.43 -14.74
C SER A 249 -11.27 14.87 -13.98
N ASN A 250 -11.48 14.44 -12.74
CA ASN A 250 -10.41 14.14 -11.82
C ASN A 250 -10.00 12.65 -11.89
N MET A 251 -8.86 12.36 -12.52
CA MET A 251 -8.39 11.00 -12.78
C MET A 251 -8.28 10.09 -11.55
N THR A 252 -7.82 10.59 -10.39
CA THR A 252 -7.69 9.72 -9.19
C THR A 252 -9.05 9.38 -8.60
N THR A 253 -9.98 10.33 -8.59
CA THR A 253 -11.34 10.11 -8.09
C THR A 253 -12.11 9.18 -9.02
N LEU A 254 -11.97 9.36 -10.33
CA LEU A 254 -12.55 8.46 -11.33
C LEU A 254 -12.00 7.04 -11.21
N VAL A 255 -10.69 6.85 -11.01
CA VAL A 255 -10.08 5.52 -10.81
C VAL A 255 -10.59 4.84 -9.54
N PHE A 256 -10.82 5.61 -8.46
CA PHE A 256 -11.41 5.07 -7.24
C PHE A 256 -12.87 4.62 -7.46
N LEU A 257 -13.69 5.45 -8.12
CA LEU A 257 -15.08 5.13 -8.44
C LEU A 257 -15.18 3.95 -9.42
N GLN A 258 -14.28 3.90 -10.39
CA GLN A 258 -14.13 2.77 -11.30
C GLN A 258 -13.85 1.47 -10.56
N GLY A 259 -12.95 1.47 -9.56
CA GLY A 259 -12.69 0.29 -8.75
C GLY A 259 -13.93 -0.23 -8.02
N ILE A 260 -14.79 0.66 -7.50
CA ILE A 260 -16.05 0.29 -6.86
C ILE A 260 -17.06 -0.25 -7.87
N ASP A 261 -17.19 0.42 -9.02
CA ASP A 261 -18.12 0.02 -10.07
C ASP A 261 -17.73 -1.34 -10.68
N ASP A 262 -16.45 -1.54 -11.00
CA ASP A 262 -15.92 -2.81 -11.51
C ASP A 262 -16.14 -3.97 -10.51
N ALA A 263 -15.97 -3.70 -9.21
CA ALA A 263 -16.26 -4.68 -8.16
C ALA A 263 -17.75 -5.05 -8.08
N TYR A 264 -18.64 -4.04 -8.16
CA TYR A 264 -20.09 -4.26 -8.16
C TYR A 264 -20.55 -5.02 -9.41
N ARG A 265 -20.10 -4.61 -10.59
CA ARG A 265 -20.48 -5.23 -11.86
C ARG A 265 -19.95 -6.66 -11.96
N SER A 266 -18.73 -6.93 -11.47
CA SER A 266 -18.22 -8.30 -11.37
C SER A 266 -19.13 -9.18 -10.51
N LEU A 267 -19.52 -8.72 -9.31
CA LEU A 267 -20.43 -9.47 -8.42
C LEU A 267 -21.76 -9.80 -9.11
N MET A 268 -22.36 -8.84 -9.81
CA MET A 268 -23.64 -9.04 -10.48
C MET A 268 -23.53 -9.93 -11.72
N ASN A 269 -22.53 -9.71 -12.56
CA ASN A 269 -22.36 -10.44 -13.82
C ASN A 269 -21.92 -11.89 -13.60
N THR A 270 -21.20 -12.17 -12.51
CA THR A 270 -20.69 -13.53 -12.19
C THR A 270 -21.53 -14.25 -11.14
N SER A 271 -22.72 -13.74 -10.80
CA SER A 271 -23.57 -14.30 -9.74
C SER A 271 -22.82 -14.53 -8.42
N GLY A 272 -21.84 -13.67 -8.11
CA GLY A 272 -21.06 -13.71 -6.88
C GLY A 272 -19.79 -14.57 -6.90
N LEU A 273 -19.44 -15.24 -8.00
CA LEU A 273 -18.20 -16.05 -8.08
C LEU A 273 -16.93 -15.21 -8.28
N GLY A 274 -17.05 -14.06 -8.94
CA GLY A 274 -15.92 -13.24 -9.38
C GLY A 274 -15.38 -13.65 -10.76
N LEU A 275 -14.54 -12.80 -11.34
CA LEU A 275 -13.98 -12.98 -12.69
C LEU A 275 -12.84 -14.01 -12.75
N GLY A 276 -12.23 -14.33 -11.61
CA GLY A 276 -11.04 -15.17 -11.52
C GLY A 276 -9.74 -14.40 -11.29
N PHE A 277 -8.70 -15.12 -10.84
CA PHE A 277 -7.43 -14.52 -10.46
C PHE A 277 -6.78 -13.78 -11.64
N GLN A 278 -6.41 -12.51 -11.41
CA GLN A 278 -5.83 -11.59 -12.39
C GLN A 278 -6.71 -11.30 -13.61
N MET A 279 -8.02 -11.54 -13.51
CA MET A 279 -9.01 -11.21 -14.54
C MET A 279 -9.70 -9.86 -14.30
N ALA A 280 -9.27 -9.07 -13.31
CA ALA A 280 -9.78 -7.71 -13.16
C ALA A 280 -9.59 -6.90 -14.45
N GLY A 281 -10.64 -6.22 -14.91
CA GLY A 281 -10.64 -5.38 -16.11
C GLY A 281 -10.89 -6.09 -17.43
N THR A 282 -11.12 -7.41 -17.45
CA THR A 282 -11.54 -8.15 -18.67
C THR A 282 -13.02 -7.98 -18.99
N ASP A 283 -13.81 -7.53 -18.02
CA ASP A 283 -15.21 -7.18 -18.20
C ASP A 283 -15.38 -5.91 -19.07
N GLN A 284 -16.59 -5.66 -19.53
CA GLN A 284 -16.89 -4.41 -20.25
C GLN A 284 -16.62 -3.20 -19.35
N PRO A 285 -16.09 -2.08 -19.86
CA PRO A 285 -15.90 -0.87 -19.05
C PRO A 285 -17.23 -0.34 -18.51
N GLY A 286 -17.24 0.10 -17.26
CA GLY A 286 -18.32 0.88 -16.69
C GLY A 286 -18.29 2.35 -17.11
N ILE A 287 -19.25 3.13 -16.62
CA ILE A 287 -19.40 4.56 -16.96
C ILE A 287 -18.11 5.33 -16.67
N TYR A 288 -17.50 5.10 -15.50
CA TYR A 288 -16.25 5.75 -15.11
C TYR A 288 -15.06 5.32 -15.97
N GLY A 289 -15.04 4.07 -16.44
CA GLY A 289 -14.02 3.58 -17.35
C GLY A 289 -14.07 4.27 -18.72
N TYR A 290 -15.27 4.54 -19.24
CA TYR A 290 -15.46 5.32 -20.45
C TYR A 290 -15.08 6.80 -20.27
N THR A 291 -15.46 7.41 -19.15
CA THR A 291 -15.05 8.80 -18.84
C THR A 291 -13.54 8.94 -18.76
N ILE A 292 -12.84 7.97 -18.14
CA ILE A 292 -11.38 7.92 -18.11
C ILE A 292 -10.82 7.82 -19.52
N ALA A 293 -11.29 6.86 -20.32
CA ALA A 293 -10.81 6.68 -21.69
C ALA A 293 -11.03 7.93 -22.56
N HIS A 294 -12.12 8.65 -22.35
CA HIS A 294 -12.38 9.92 -23.04
C HIS A 294 -11.41 11.04 -22.62
N ILE A 295 -10.99 11.07 -21.36
CA ILE A 295 -10.07 12.10 -20.84
C ILE A 295 -8.60 11.77 -21.16
N SER A 296 -8.16 10.52 -20.96
CA SER A 296 -6.76 10.11 -21.11
C SER A 296 -6.42 9.46 -22.45
N GLY A 297 -7.41 9.20 -23.30
CA GLY A 297 -7.23 8.48 -24.57
C GLY A 297 -6.96 6.98 -24.42
N SER A 298 -7.01 6.45 -23.19
CA SER A 298 -6.77 5.03 -22.88
C SER A 298 -7.46 4.61 -21.58
N PHE A 299 -7.75 3.30 -21.44
CA PHE A 299 -8.32 2.74 -20.21
C PHE A 299 -7.25 2.56 -19.13
N LEU A 300 -7.08 3.56 -18.27
CA LEU A 300 -6.11 3.51 -17.18
C LEU A 300 -6.63 2.70 -15.98
N ASN A 301 -5.73 2.01 -15.28
CA ASN A 301 -5.93 1.33 -13.99
C ASN A 301 -7.05 0.28 -13.89
N ARG A 302 -7.67 -0.13 -15.02
CA ARG A 302 -8.71 -1.18 -15.04
C ARG A 302 -8.23 -2.50 -14.46
N THR A 303 -7.04 -2.93 -14.87
CA THR A 303 -6.56 -4.24 -14.44
C THR A 303 -5.99 -4.27 -13.03
N ASP A 304 -5.81 -3.10 -12.43
CA ASP A 304 -5.24 -2.96 -11.08
C ASP A 304 -6.31 -2.68 -10.02
N GLY A 305 -7.55 -2.41 -10.45
CA GLY A 305 -8.72 -2.24 -9.59
C GLY A 305 -8.72 -0.93 -8.79
N GLY A 306 -7.72 -0.05 -8.96
CA GLY A 306 -7.54 1.19 -8.20
C GLY A 306 -7.04 0.98 -6.76
N PHE A 307 -7.53 -0.05 -6.07
CA PHE A 307 -7.08 -0.49 -4.74
C PHE A 307 -7.25 -2.00 -4.56
N ILE A 308 -6.66 -2.58 -3.51
CA ILE A 308 -6.59 -4.05 -3.37
C ILE A 308 -7.98 -4.65 -3.06
N ALA A 309 -8.79 -3.97 -2.26
CA ALA A 309 -10.10 -4.49 -1.86
C ALA A 309 -11.08 -4.61 -3.04
N SER A 310 -11.15 -3.61 -3.93
CA SER A 310 -11.94 -3.71 -5.17
C SER A 310 -11.44 -4.84 -6.05
N LYS A 311 -10.12 -4.98 -6.22
CA LYS A 311 -9.52 -6.07 -6.99
C LYS A 311 -9.87 -7.46 -6.41
N LEU A 312 -9.83 -7.62 -5.09
CA LEU A 312 -10.25 -8.86 -4.43
C LEU A 312 -11.72 -9.17 -4.67
N ILE A 313 -12.59 -8.17 -4.58
CA ILE A 313 -14.03 -8.35 -4.82
C ILE A 313 -14.29 -8.67 -6.30
N SER A 314 -13.65 -7.98 -7.24
CA SER A 314 -13.84 -8.22 -8.67
C SER A 314 -13.34 -9.60 -9.10
N GLU A 315 -12.25 -10.10 -8.52
CA GLU A 315 -11.65 -11.38 -8.92
C GLU A 315 -12.26 -12.59 -8.19
N PHE A 316 -12.59 -12.45 -6.90
CA PHE A 316 -13.05 -13.56 -6.05
C PHE A 316 -14.49 -13.42 -5.56
N GLY A 317 -15.23 -12.41 -6.05
CA GLY A 317 -16.65 -12.22 -5.77
C GLY A 317 -16.95 -12.16 -4.27
N ILE A 318 -17.89 -13.00 -3.81
CA ILE A 318 -18.33 -13.05 -2.41
C ILE A 318 -17.19 -13.44 -1.46
N ILE A 319 -16.28 -14.33 -1.88
CA ILE A 319 -15.12 -14.71 -1.06
C ILE A 319 -14.21 -13.50 -0.85
N GLY A 320 -13.98 -12.72 -1.90
CA GLY A 320 -13.25 -11.45 -1.85
C GLY A 320 -13.92 -10.44 -0.90
N LEU A 321 -15.24 -10.29 -1.00
CA LEU A 321 -16.02 -9.42 -0.13
C LEU A 321 -15.92 -9.82 1.36
N LEU A 322 -16.02 -11.12 1.65
CA LEU A 322 -15.86 -11.64 3.01
C LEU A 322 -14.44 -11.38 3.56
N ALA A 323 -13.41 -11.52 2.73
CA ALA A 323 -12.03 -11.18 3.11
C ALA A 323 -11.86 -9.68 3.43
N VAL A 324 -12.48 -8.79 2.65
CA VAL A 324 -12.47 -7.34 2.90
C VAL A 324 -13.20 -7.01 4.22
N ILE A 325 -14.37 -7.60 4.44
CA ILE A 325 -15.14 -7.43 5.69
C ILE A 325 -14.31 -7.91 6.89
N TRP A 326 -13.67 -9.08 6.78
CA TRP A 326 -12.79 -9.61 7.81
C TRP A 326 -11.60 -8.69 8.11
N PHE A 327 -10.98 -8.11 7.07
CA PHE A 327 -9.92 -7.13 7.22
C PHE A 327 -10.42 -5.89 7.99
N CYS A 328 -11.59 -5.35 7.63
CA CYS A 328 -12.21 -4.22 8.33
C CYS A 328 -12.47 -4.54 9.81
N PHE A 329 -12.97 -5.74 10.14
CA PHE A 329 -13.12 -6.16 11.54
C PHE A 329 -11.78 -6.21 12.29
N LYS A 330 -10.72 -6.75 11.67
CA LYS A 330 -9.37 -6.76 12.27
C LYS A 330 -8.80 -5.37 12.46
N LEU A 331 -9.07 -4.45 11.54
CA LEU A 331 -8.68 -3.06 11.62
C LEU A 331 -9.34 -2.36 12.81
N ILE A 332 -10.68 -2.47 12.94
CA ILE A 332 -11.43 -1.89 14.07
C ILE A 332 -10.93 -2.47 15.40
N TYR A 333 -10.71 -3.78 15.45
CA TYR A 333 -10.16 -4.45 16.62
C TYR A 333 -8.74 -3.94 16.97
N GLY A 334 -7.88 -3.77 15.97
CA GLY A 334 -6.52 -3.23 16.15
C GLY A 334 -6.51 -1.81 16.70
N ILE A 335 -7.37 -0.93 16.16
CA ILE A 335 -7.54 0.45 16.66
C ILE A 335 -7.95 0.45 18.12
N ARG A 336 -8.94 -0.38 18.50
CA ARG A 336 -9.41 -0.49 19.89
C ARG A 336 -8.31 -0.95 20.85
N ILE A 337 -7.48 -1.92 20.44
CA ILE A 337 -6.37 -2.40 21.28
C ILE A 337 -5.30 -1.33 21.46
N LEU A 338 -4.95 -0.63 20.39
CA LEU A 338 -3.96 0.44 20.48
C LEU A 338 -4.47 1.59 21.36
N GLY A 339 -5.75 1.97 21.25
CA GLY A 339 -6.36 2.98 22.10
C GLY A 339 -6.39 2.62 23.58
N LYS A 340 -6.73 1.37 23.94
CA LYS A 340 -6.77 0.94 25.35
C LYS A 340 -5.40 0.97 26.03
N ASN A 341 -4.35 0.54 25.34
CA ASN A 341 -3.01 0.36 25.93
C ASN A 341 -2.15 1.63 25.92
N ALA A 342 -2.56 2.63 25.15
CA ALA A 342 -1.81 3.87 25.03
C ALA A 342 -2.03 4.82 26.23
N SER A 343 -3.08 4.60 27.02
CA SER A 343 -3.33 5.26 28.31
C SER A 343 -2.41 4.80 29.46
N ALA A 344 -1.69 3.68 29.31
CA ALA A 344 -0.69 3.26 30.29
C ALA A 344 0.56 4.17 30.17
N GLU A 345 0.97 4.80 31.27
CA GLU A 345 2.03 5.83 31.30
C GLU A 345 3.36 5.35 30.73
N ASN A 346 3.69 4.07 30.90
CA ASN A 346 4.82 3.40 30.25
C ASN A 346 4.36 2.71 28.97
N GLY A 347 3.88 3.49 27.99
CA GLY A 347 3.45 2.98 26.69
C GLY A 347 4.59 2.24 26.00
N SER A 348 4.68 0.93 26.26
CA SER A 348 5.79 0.12 25.83
C SER A 348 5.83 0.12 24.32
N GLN A 349 7.01 0.40 23.78
CA GLN A 349 7.38 0.18 22.38
C GLN A 349 7.46 -1.33 22.09
N ASP A 350 6.48 -2.09 22.61
CA ASP A 350 6.46 -3.53 22.53
C ASP A 350 6.17 -3.96 21.11
N ALA A 351 7.00 -4.86 20.62
CA ALA A 351 6.83 -5.47 19.30
C ALA A 351 5.45 -6.17 19.13
N LEU A 352 4.74 -6.42 20.25
CA LEU A 352 3.37 -6.93 20.30
C LEU A 352 2.34 -6.03 19.59
N PHE A 353 2.61 -4.72 19.48
CA PHE A 353 1.72 -3.75 18.82
C PHE A 353 1.97 -3.62 17.32
N LEU A 354 3.08 -4.15 16.81
CA LEU A 354 3.44 -4.10 15.39
C LEU A 354 2.31 -4.55 14.44
N PRO A 355 1.60 -5.69 14.67
CA PRO A 355 0.58 -6.14 13.73
C PRO A 355 -0.60 -5.16 13.62
N TYR A 356 -0.94 -4.48 14.71
CA TYR A 356 -2.05 -3.53 14.72
C TYR A 356 -1.69 -2.22 14.01
N VAL A 357 -0.46 -1.74 14.21
CA VAL A 357 0.05 -0.58 13.48
C VAL A 357 0.08 -0.87 11.97
N LEU A 358 0.60 -2.05 11.58
CA LEU A 358 0.63 -2.47 10.19
C LEU A 358 -0.76 -2.55 9.57
N LEU A 359 -1.77 -3.07 10.28
CA LEU A 359 -3.16 -3.12 9.77
C LEU A 359 -3.72 -1.73 9.48
N ILE A 360 -3.49 -0.76 10.37
CA ILE A 360 -3.98 0.62 10.17
C ILE A 360 -3.25 1.26 8.99
N VAL A 361 -1.93 1.11 8.92
CA VAL A 361 -1.13 1.74 7.87
C VAL A 361 -1.39 1.12 6.50
N PHE A 362 -1.50 -0.21 6.43
CA PHE A 362 -1.83 -0.94 5.21
C PHE A 362 -3.27 -0.69 4.73
N SER A 363 -4.16 -0.18 5.59
CA SER A 363 -5.53 0.13 5.20
C SER A 363 -5.63 1.18 4.08
N VAL A 364 -4.67 2.10 3.99
CA VAL A 364 -4.63 3.07 2.89
C VAL A 364 -4.39 2.36 1.57
N GLU A 365 -3.43 1.42 1.54
CA GLU A 365 -3.15 0.66 0.33
C GLU A 365 -4.28 -0.32 -0.03
N PHE A 366 -4.89 -0.89 1.01
CA PHE A 366 -5.94 -1.89 0.86
C PHE A 366 -7.28 -1.30 0.42
N LEU A 367 -7.69 -0.15 0.97
CA LEU A 367 -9.03 0.43 0.80
C LEU A 367 -9.07 1.70 -0.06
N LEU A 368 -7.97 2.46 -0.17
CA LEU A 368 -8.02 3.79 -0.78
C LEU A 368 -7.22 3.87 -2.08
N ARG A 369 -6.00 3.34 -2.12
CA ARG A 369 -5.17 3.36 -3.34
C ARG A 369 -4.08 2.30 -3.30
N GLY A 370 -3.99 1.43 -4.29
CA GLY A 370 -2.99 0.37 -4.34
C GLY A 370 -2.47 0.06 -5.74
N TYR A 371 -1.38 -0.70 -5.79
CA TYR A 371 -0.67 -1.11 -7.02
C TYR A 371 -1.11 -2.49 -7.54
N GLY A 372 -2.23 -3.02 -7.02
CA GLY A 372 -2.57 -4.44 -7.13
C GLY A 372 -1.72 -5.33 -6.20
N TYR A 373 -1.71 -6.64 -6.47
CA TYR A 373 -1.07 -7.63 -5.59
C TYR A 373 0.47 -7.59 -5.59
N PHE A 374 1.06 -7.17 -6.70
CA PHE A 374 2.50 -7.12 -6.88
C PHE A 374 3.02 -5.76 -6.44
N SER A 375 2.96 -5.48 -5.15
CA SER A 375 3.40 -4.21 -4.59
C SER A 375 4.48 -4.38 -3.51
N PRO A 376 5.38 -3.39 -3.35
CA PRO A 376 6.33 -3.36 -2.24
C PRO A 376 5.63 -3.38 -0.88
N GLY A 377 4.50 -2.68 -0.76
CA GLY A 377 3.74 -2.58 0.47
C GLY A 377 3.14 -3.91 0.91
N VAL A 378 2.61 -4.71 -0.02
CA VAL A 378 2.13 -6.07 0.25
C VAL A 378 3.27 -6.95 0.76
N LEU A 379 4.43 -6.95 0.11
CA LEU A 379 5.59 -7.74 0.53
C LEU A 379 6.04 -7.37 1.95
N VAL A 380 6.20 -6.07 2.23
CA VAL A 380 6.64 -5.59 3.55
C VAL A 380 5.58 -5.85 4.62
N PHE A 381 4.29 -5.67 4.29
CA PHE A 381 3.19 -5.99 5.18
C PHE A 381 3.20 -7.46 5.59
N ILE A 382 3.27 -8.41 4.63
CA ILE A 382 3.33 -9.85 4.92
C ILE A 382 4.56 -10.15 5.78
N THR A 383 5.74 -9.63 5.39
CA THR A 383 7.00 -9.85 6.11
C THR A 383 6.90 -9.45 7.59
N LEU A 384 6.46 -8.22 7.87
CA LEU A 384 6.41 -7.67 9.22
C LEU A 384 5.23 -8.23 10.04
N TYR A 385 4.13 -8.57 9.38
CA TYR A 385 3.00 -9.23 10.03
C TYR A 385 3.36 -10.64 10.50
N HIS A 386 4.07 -11.42 9.69
CA HIS A 386 4.60 -12.73 10.09
C HIS A 386 5.63 -12.63 11.23
N LEU A 387 6.47 -11.58 11.22
CA LEU A 387 7.41 -11.33 12.29
C LEU A 387 6.67 -11.16 13.63
N SER A 388 5.57 -10.42 13.64
CA SER A 388 4.79 -10.12 14.84
C SER A 388 4.07 -11.32 15.48
N LYS A 389 3.54 -12.26 14.67
CA LYS A 389 2.84 -13.44 15.18
C LYS A 389 3.76 -14.37 15.97
N ASN A 390 5.00 -14.49 15.53
CA ASN A 390 5.99 -15.37 16.16
C ASN A 390 6.61 -14.77 17.43
N ILE A 391 6.60 -13.45 17.58
CA ILE A 391 6.97 -12.79 18.84
C ILE A 391 5.98 -13.15 19.96
N ARG A 392 4.69 -13.37 19.63
CA ARG A 392 3.66 -13.79 20.59
C ARG A 392 3.74 -15.25 21.00
N GLY A 393 4.27 -16.13 20.14
CA GLY A 393 4.32 -17.58 20.39
C GLY A 393 5.57 -18.08 21.11
N ASN A 394 6.54 -17.21 21.40
CA ASN A 394 7.76 -17.52 22.15
C ASN A 394 7.67 -17.11 23.64
N ARG A 395 6.48 -16.72 24.10
CA ARG A 395 6.09 -16.63 25.51
C ARG A 395 4.99 -17.65 25.73
#